data_AF-A0A2V4BB88-F1
#
_entry.id   AF-A0A2V4BB88-F1
#
_cell.length_a   1.000
_cell.length_b   1.000
_cell.length_c   1.000
_cell.angle_alpha   90.00
_cell.angle_beta   90.00
_cell.angle_gamma   90.00
#
_symmetry.space_group_name_H-M   'P 1'
#
loop_
_entity.id
_entity.type
_entity.pdbx_description
1 polymer ?
#
loop_
_entity_poly.entity_id
_entity_poly.type
_entity_poly.pdbx_seq_one_letter_code
_entity_poly.pdbx_strand_id
1 'polypeptide(L)'
;MRATDLADPMTAHVLHLVIEVVAAGQAPAPVTVYTHATATGHAPGEHRRHWLARWLADTYSHTPTPVPDVAWHLKTAVLEAAWRRALTTHARRLLHATEHTPTELLAELADDTEAADELWTRYRQALAEVAPNRLEVAA
;
A
#
# COMPACT_ATOMS: atom_id res chain seq x y z
N MET A 1 -5.51 0.98 -4.02
CA MET A 1 -4.60 0.71 -2.89
C MET A 1 -4.53 1.96 -2.03
N ARG A 2 -4.08 1.82 -0.78
CA ARG A 2 -3.81 2.90 0.16
C ARG A 2 -2.35 2.84 0.60
N ALA A 3 -1.81 3.98 1.05
CA ALA A 3 -0.45 4.05 1.59
C ALA A 3 -0.21 3.05 2.73
N THR A 4 -1.20 2.87 3.61
CA THR A 4 -1.17 1.95 4.75
C THR A 4 -1.16 0.47 4.37
N ASP A 5 -1.40 0.13 3.10
CA ASP A 5 -1.27 -1.25 2.62
C ASP A 5 0.21 -1.67 2.50
N LEU A 6 1.17 -0.73 2.57
CA LEU A 6 2.60 -1.01 2.50
C LEU A 6 3.21 -1.17 3.91
N ALA A 7 4.11 -2.14 4.06
CA ALA A 7 4.79 -2.40 5.34
C ALA A 7 5.95 -1.45 5.60
N ASP A 8 6.67 -1.07 4.54
CA ASP A 8 7.82 -0.18 4.62
C ASP A 8 7.35 1.29 4.71
N PRO A 9 7.73 2.04 5.77
CA PRO A 9 7.28 3.41 5.97
C PRO A 9 7.66 4.36 4.83
N MET A 10 8.82 4.15 4.20
CA MET A 10 9.26 5.00 3.09
C MET A 10 8.41 4.76 1.85
N THR A 11 8.18 3.50 1.51
CA THR A 11 7.34 3.11 0.38
C THR A 11 5.90 3.60 0.59
N ALA A 12 5.36 3.47 1.82
CA ALA A 12 4.06 4.02 2.20
C ALA A 12 4.00 5.54 2.02
N HIS A 13 5.04 6.25 2.49
CA HIS A 13 5.16 7.69 2.35
C HIS A 13 5.19 8.12 0.87
N VAL A 14 5.98 7.46 0.03
CA VAL A 14 6.05 7.80 -1.39
C VAL A 14 4.76 7.45 -2.12
N LEU A 15 4.10 6.33 -1.79
CA LEU A 15 2.78 6.02 -2.35
C LEU A 15 1.73 7.09 -1.99
N HIS A 16 1.77 7.61 -0.77
CA HIS A 16 0.90 8.72 -0.38
C HIS A 16 1.14 9.96 -1.25
N LEU A 17 2.40 10.37 -1.44
CA LEU A 17 2.75 11.49 -2.32
C LEU A 17 2.30 11.25 -3.77
N VAL A 18 2.45 10.03 -4.28
CA VAL A 18 2.00 9.66 -5.63
C VAL A 18 0.48 9.77 -5.74
N ILE A 19 -0.27 9.31 -4.74
CA ILE A 19 -1.74 9.45 -4.71
C ILE A 19 -2.15 10.92 -4.78
N GLU A 20 -1.50 11.80 -4.02
CA GLU A 20 -1.78 13.23 -4.02
C GLU A 20 -1.47 13.88 -5.38
N VAL A 21 -0.31 13.56 -5.98
CA VAL A 21 0.09 14.04 -7.30
C VAL A 21 -0.91 13.62 -8.38
N VAL A 22 -1.33 12.35 -8.37
CA VAL A 22 -2.33 11.84 -9.31
C VAL A 22 -3.71 12.47 -9.08
N ALA A 23 -4.11 12.66 -7.82
CA ALA A 23 -5.36 13.35 -7.49
C ALA A 23 -5.36 14.82 -7.95
N ALA A 24 -4.20 15.46 -8.01
CA ALA A 24 -4.01 16.79 -8.60
C ALA A 24 -3.96 16.79 -10.14
N GLY A 25 -4.22 15.64 -10.79
CA GLY A 25 -4.23 15.50 -12.25
C GLY A 25 -2.84 15.50 -12.89
N GLN A 26 -1.79 15.29 -12.12
CA GLN A 26 -0.41 15.29 -12.61
C GLN A 26 0.12 13.87 -12.76
N ALA A 27 0.94 13.66 -13.79
CA ALA A 27 1.65 12.40 -13.95
C ALA A 27 2.69 12.23 -12.82
N PRO A 28 2.77 11.07 -12.16
CA PRO A 28 3.68 10.84 -11.05
C PRO A 28 5.09 10.55 -11.57
N ALA A 29 5.73 11.52 -12.23
CA ALA A 29 7.15 11.43 -12.56
C ALA A 29 8.01 11.70 -11.32
N PRO A 30 9.28 11.22 -11.27
CA PRO A 30 10.15 11.43 -10.10
C PRO A 30 10.27 12.90 -9.70
N VAL A 31 10.42 13.79 -10.69
CA VAL A 31 10.51 15.24 -10.46
C VAL A 31 9.19 15.81 -9.92
N THR A 32 8.04 15.34 -10.41
CA THR A 32 6.73 15.79 -9.93
C THR A 32 6.50 15.39 -8.48
N VAL A 33 6.83 14.15 -8.12
CA VAL A 33 6.70 13.65 -6.74
C VAL A 33 7.66 14.38 -5.80
N TYR A 34 8.91 14.59 -6.22
CA TYR A 34 9.90 15.32 -5.43
C TYR A 34 9.49 16.79 -5.21
N THR A 35 9.10 17.48 -6.28
CA THR A 35 8.66 18.89 -6.19
C THR A 35 7.43 19.03 -5.30
N HIS A 36 6.43 18.16 -5.47
CA HIS A 36 5.27 18.10 -4.57
C HIS A 36 5.68 17.94 -3.11
N ALA A 37 6.51 16.95 -2.79
CA ALA A 37 6.97 16.69 -1.43
C ALA A 37 7.74 17.86 -0.80
N THR A 38 8.49 18.61 -1.60
CA THR A 38 9.19 19.81 -1.12
C THR A 38 8.25 20.98 -0.90
N ALA A 39 7.24 21.16 -1.76
CA ALA A 39 6.28 22.26 -1.69
C ALA A 39 5.30 22.10 -0.52
N THR A 40 4.91 20.87 -0.17
CA THR A 40 3.95 20.56 0.89
C THR A 40 4.61 20.28 2.25
N GLY A 41 5.94 20.37 2.33
CA GLY A 41 6.67 20.15 3.58
C GLY A 41 6.82 18.69 3.99
N HIS A 42 6.56 17.74 3.09
CA HIS A 42 6.80 16.31 3.32
C HIS A 42 8.28 15.91 3.28
N ALA A 43 9.14 16.73 2.67
CA ALA A 43 10.61 16.59 2.70
C ALA A 43 11.30 17.84 3.29
N PRO A 44 11.19 18.09 4.61
CA PRO A 44 11.78 19.25 5.25
C PRO A 44 13.30 19.09 5.42
N GLY A 45 14.05 20.13 5.07
CA GLY A 45 15.50 20.17 5.21
C GLY A 45 16.27 19.35 4.17
N GLU A 46 17.57 19.55 4.11
CA GLU A 46 18.46 18.97 3.10
C GLU A 46 18.53 17.45 3.18
N HIS A 47 18.62 16.90 4.40
CA HIS A 47 18.77 15.46 4.60
C HIS A 47 17.57 14.67 4.07
N ARG A 48 16.33 15.07 4.39
CA ARG A 48 15.13 14.37 3.92
C ARG A 48 14.94 14.50 2.41
N ARG A 49 15.29 15.66 1.84
CA ARG A 49 15.29 15.88 0.38
C ARG A 49 16.26 14.93 -0.31
N HIS A 50 17.49 14.83 0.20
CA HIS A 50 18.49 13.93 -0.36
C HIS A 50 18.02 12.47 -0.28
N TRP A 51 17.49 12.06 0.87
CA TRP A 51 16.99 10.71 1.08
C TRP A 51 15.83 10.35 0.13
N LEU A 52 14.84 11.24 -0.02
CA LEU A 52 13.74 11.05 -0.97
C LEU A 52 14.24 11.02 -2.42
N ALA A 53 15.14 11.93 -2.81
CA ALA A 53 15.70 11.97 -4.15
C ALA A 53 16.43 10.68 -4.50
N ARG A 54 17.21 10.13 -3.56
CA ARG A 54 17.90 8.86 -3.74
C ARG A 54 16.93 7.70 -3.91
N TRP A 55 15.91 7.62 -3.05
CA TRP A 55 14.89 6.57 -3.11
C TRP A 55 14.13 6.61 -4.44
N LEU A 56 13.75 7.79 -4.93
CA LEU A 56 13.07 7.96 -6.22
C LEU A 56 13.98 7.57 -7.39
N ALA A 57 15.24 8.01 -7.39
CA ALA A 57 16.19 7.63 -8.42
C ALA A 57 16.39 6.11 -8.49
N ASP A 58 16.63 5.48 -7.33
CA ASP A 58 16.79 4.04 -7.23
C ASP A 58 15.51 3.34 -7.72
N THR A 59 14.34 3.65 -7.17
CA THR A 59 13.07 2.95 -7.51
C THR A 59 12.72 3.03 -9.00
N TYR A 60 12.83 4.21 -9.61
CA TYR A 60 12.48 4.37 -11.03
C TYR A 60 13.51 3.69 -11.94
N SER A 61 14.79 3.61 -11.54
CA SER A 61 15.79 2.85 -12.30
C SER A 61 15.52 1.34 -12.32
N HIS A 62 14.82 0.79 -11.31
CA HIS A 62 14.46 -0.63 -11.23
C HIS A 62 13.20 -0.97 -12.05
N THR A 63 12.61 -0.02 -12.78
CA THR A 63 11.43 -0.25 -13.62
C THR A 63 11.76 -0.05 -15.12
N PRO A 64 12.66 -0.85 -15.72
CA PRO A 64 13.22 -0.56 -17.03
C PRO A 64 12.27 -0.82 -18.21
N THR A 65 11.12 -1.49 -18.03
CA THR A 65 10.13 -1.66 -19.11
C THR A 65 8.73 -1.88 -18.53
N PRO A 66 7.69 -1.19 -19.04
CA PRO A 66 6.31 -1.48 -18.67
C PRO A 66 5.95 -2.87 -19.20
N VAL A 67 6.09 -3.88 -18.36
CA VAL A 67 5.55 -5.20 -18.63
C VAL A 67 4.03 -5.11 -18.43
N PRO A 68 3.21 -5.45 -19.46
CA PRO A 68 1.77 -5.46 -19.32
C PRO A 68 1.34 -6.24 -18.07
N ASP A 69 0.33 -5.74 -17.38
CA ASP A 69 -0.31 -6.37 -16.21
C ASP A 69 0.56 -6.56 -14.95
N VAL A 70 1.86 -6.25 -14.96
CA VAL A 70 2.71 -6.35 -13.76
C VAL A 70 2.22 -5.44 -12.65
N ALA A 71 1.70 -4.25 -12.98
CA ALA A 71 1.12 -3.37 -11.98
C ALA A 71 -0.09 -4.01 -11.26
N TRP A 72 -0.96 -4.70 -11.98
CA TRP A 72 -2.11 -5.41 -11.41
C TRP A 72 -1.68 -6.61 -10.54
N HIS A 73 -0.67 -7.34 -11.00
CA HIS A 73 -0.07 -8.42 -10.22
C HIS A 73 0.55 -7.90 -8.91
N LEU A 74 1.36 -6.84 -8.97
CA LEU A 74 1.99 -6.24 -7.80
C LEU A 74 0.95 -5.65 -6.83
N LYS A 75 -0.11 -5.00 -7.34
CA LYS A 75 -1.25 -4.55 -6.53
C LYS A 75 -1.85 -5.70 -5.73
N THR A 76 -2.08 -6.83 -6.40
CA THR A 76 -2.65 -8.03 -5.78
C THR A 76 -1.73 -8.58 -4.68
N ALA A 77 -0.43 -8.69 -4.97
CA ALA A 77 0.57 -9.17 -4.01
C ALA A 77 0.67 -8.28 -2.77
N VAL A 78 0.64 -6.95 -2.94
CA VAL A 78 0.66 -6.01 -1.81
C VAL A 78 -0.59 -6.14 -0.95
N LEU A 79 -1.77 -6.25 -1.55
CA LEU A 79 -3.03 -6.40 -0.82
C LEU A 79 -3.10 -7.73 -0.05
N GLU A 80 -2.59 -8.83 -0.63
CA GLU A 80 -2.46 -10.11 0.07
C GLU A 80 -1.56 -9.98 1.30
N ALA A 81 -0.38 -9.38 1.12
CA ALA A 81 0.57 -9.19 2.22
C ALA A 81 -0.01 -8.28 3.30
N ALA A 82 -0.74 -7.22 2.93
CA ALA A 82 -1.40 -6.32 3.86
C ALA A 82 -2.48 -7.03 4.68
N TRP A 83 -3.32 -7.83 4.03
CA TRP A 83 -4.34 -8.64 4.69
C TRP A 83 -3.73 -9.61 5.70
N ARG A 84 -2.68 -10.35 5.32
CA ARG A 84 -1.98 -11.26 6.24
C ARG A 84 -1.38 -10.54 7.45
N ARG A 85 -0.84 -9.32 7.26
CA ARG A 85 -0.36 -8.49 8.38
C ARG A 85 -1.49 -8.04 9.29
N ALA A 86 -2.64 -7.64 8.73
CA ALA A 86 -3.81 -7.26 9.52
C ALA A 86 -4.31 -8.41 10.40
N LEU A 87 -4.45 -9.62 9.82
CA LEU A 87 -4.81 -10.82 10.59
C LEU A 87 -3.80 -11.12 11.70
N THR A 88 -2.50 -11.04 11.39
CA THR A 88 -1.44 -11.29 12.39
C THR A 88 -1.52 -10.30 13.54
N THR A 89 -1.74 -9.02 13.24
CA THR A 89 -1.90 -7.97 14.26
C THR A 89 -3.12 -8.22 15.12
N HIS A 90 -4.28 -8.52 14.51
CA HIS A 90 -5.51 -8.83 15.24
C HIS A 90 -5.34 -10.07 16.14
N ALA A 91 -4.78 -11.16 15.61
CA ALA A 91 -4.52 -12.38 16.39
C ALA A 91 -3.59 -12.12 17.59
N ARG A 92 -2.55 -11.29 17.43
CA ARG A 92 -1.66 -10.91 18.53
C ARG A 92 -2.37 -10.07 19.59
N ARG A 93 -3.24 -9.15 19.18
CA ARG A 93 -4.06 -8.35 20.11
C ARG A 93 -5.00 -9.26 20.90
N LEU A 94 -5.67 -10.19 20.22
CA LEU A 94 -6.57 -11.15 20.85
C LEU A 94 -5.81 -12.03 21.84
N LEU A 95 -4.68 -12.61 21.43
CA LEU A 95 -3.83 -13.43 22.32
C LEU A 95 -3.42 -12.65 23.57
N HIS A 96 -2.93 -11.42 23.41
CA HIS A 96 -2.54 -10.60 24.55
C HIS A 96 -3.74 -10.24 25.46
N ALA A 97 -4.90 -9.95 24.87
CA ALA A 97 -6.09 -9.59 25.62
C ALA A 97 -6.61 -10.74 26.49
N THR A 98 -6.48 -12.00 26.03
CA THR A 98 -6.95 -13.18 26.80
C THR A 98 -6.29 -13.33 28.18
N GLU A 99 -5.13 -12.72 28.38
CA GLU A 99 -4.39 -12.78 29.66
C GLU A 99 -4.84 -11.71 30.66
N HIS A 100 -5.43 -10.60 30.19
CA HIS A 100 -5.54 -9.36 30.97
C HIS A 100 -6.88 -8.63 30.87
N THR A 101 -7.82 -9.10 30.05
CA THR A 101 -9.04 -8.36 29.68
C THR A 101 -10.30 -9.08 30.17
N PRO A 102 -11.31 -8.35 30.67
CA PRO A 102 -12.64 -8.92 30.98
C PRO A 102 -13.27 -9.64 29.78
N THR A 103 -14.01 -10.70 30.05
CA THR A 103 -14.58 -11.58 29.01
C THR A 103 -15.53 -10.86 28.06
N GLU A 104 -16.28 -9.88 28.55
CA GLU A 104 -17.22 -9.09 27.75
C GLU A 104 -16.50 -8.28 26.66
N LEU A 105 -15.33 -7.73 26.98
CA LEU A 105 -14.50 -6.98 26.03
C LEU A 105 -13.73 -7.91 25.08
N LEU A 106 -13.50 -9.18 25.45
CA LEU A 106 -12.92 -10.17 24.53
C LEU A 106 -13.86 -10.50 23.37
N ALA A 107 -15.17 -10.50 23.59
CA ALA A 107 -16.15 -10.72 22.53
C ALA A 107 -16.10 -9.56 21.51
N GLU A 108 -16.12 -8.32 21.99
CA GLU A 108 -16.00 -7.14 21.12
C GLU A 108 -14.68 -7.15 20.33
N LEU A 109 -13.57 -7.49 20.99
CA LEU A 109 -12.26 -7.57 20.33
C LEU A 109 -12.17 -8.71 19.31
N ALA A 110 -12.82 -9.85 19.56
CA ALA A 110 -12.85 -10.96 18.62
C ALA A 110 -13.63 -10.62 17.34
N ASP A 111 -14.65 -9.78 17.47
CA ASP A 111 -15.48 -9.33 16.34
C ASP A 111 -14.85 -8.14 15.57
N ASP A 112 -13.84 -7.45 16.13
CA ASP A 112 -13.11 -6.32 15.51
C ASP A 112 -12.19 -6.75 14.35
N THR A 113 -12.83 -7.19 13.27
CA THR A 113 -12.20 -7.74 12.06
C THR A 113 -12.37 -6.82 10.84
N GLU A 114 -13.01 -5.66 10.99
CA GLU A 114 -13.39 -4.74 9.91
C GLU A 114 -12.21 -4.39 8.99
N ALA A 115 -11.03 -4.09 9.55
CA ALA A 115 -9.85 -3.76 8.78
C ALA A 115 -9.36 -4.94 7.91
N ALA A 116 -9.45 -6.17 8.42
CA ALA A 116 -9.09 -7.38 7.68
C ALA A 116 -10.12 -7.69 6.59
N ASP A 117 -11.41 -7.51 6.87
CA ASP A 117 -12.50 -7.72 5.91
C ASP A 117 -12.46 -6.72 4.75
N GLU A 118 -12.15 -5.45 5.05
CA GLU A 118 -11.94 -4.44 4.02
C GLU A 118 -10.75 -4.79 3.11
N LEU A 119 -9.63 -5.22 3.70
CA LEU A 119 -8.45 -5.67 2.95
C LEU A 119 -8.76 -6.90 2.09
N TRP A 120 -9.51 -7.87 2.63
CA TRP A 120 -9.95 -9.05 1.91
C TRP A 120 -10.81 -8.69 0.70
N THR A 121 -11.78 -7.80 0.88
CA THR A 121 -12.66 -7.33 -0.19
C THR A 121 -11.85 -6.68 -1.32
N ARG A 122 -10.91 -5.78 -0.99
CA ARG A 122 -10.03 -5.12 -1.96
C ARG A 122 -9.10 -6.11 -2.67
N TYR A 123 -8.58 -7.10 -1.95
CA TYR A 123 -7.76 -8.18 -2.54
C TYR A 123 -8.57 -9.02 -3.53
N ARG A 124 -9.78 -9.41 -3.18
CA ARG A 124 -10.69 -10.17 -4.07
C ARG A 124 -11.05 -9.40 -5.34
N GLN A 125 -11.30 -8.09 -5.22
CA GLN A 125 -11.52 -7.22 -6.36
C GLN A 125 -10.28 -7.16 -7.27
N ALA A 126 -9.09 -6.99 -6.69
CA ALA A 126 -7.83 -6.96 -7.46
C ALA A 126 -7.58 -8.28 -8.21
N LEU A 127 -7.87 -9.44 -7.60
CA LEU A 127 -7.80 -10.73 -8.28
C LEU A 127 -8.77 -10.82 -9.48
N ALA A 128 -9.98 -10.29 -9.31
CA ALA A 128 -10.99 -10.28 -10.35
C ALA A 128 -10.67 -9.31 -11.51
N GLU A 129 -9.78 -8.33 -11.32
CA GLU A 129 -9.29 -7.40 -12.35
C GLU A 129 -8.12 -7.99 -13.16
N VAL A 130 -7.38 -8.97 -12.60
CA VAL A 130 -6.28 -9.67 -13.29
C VAL A 130 -6.83 -10.76 -14.23
N ALA A 131 -7.95 -11.39 -13.87
CA ALA A 131 -8.61 -12.45 -14.64
C ALA A 131 -9.23 -12.06 -16.01
N PRO A 132 -9.83 -10.86 -16.23
CA PRO A 132 -10.49 -10.48 -17.48
C PRO A 132 -9.49 -10.21 -18.60
N ASN A 133 -8.27 -9.77 -18.28
CA ASN A 133 -7.22 -9.47 -19.27
C ASN A 133 -6.55 -10.73 -19.87
N ARG A 134 -6.96 -11.95 -19.50
CA ARG A 134 -6.38 -13.20 -20.02
C ARG A 134 -7.06 -13.79 -21.27
N LEU A 135 -8.12 -13.16 -21.81
CA LEU A 135 -8.98 -13.79 -22.83
C LEU A 135 -9.16 -12.99 -24.14
N GLU A 136 -8.19 -12.15 -24.53
CA GLU A 136 -8.14 -11.62 -25.90
C GLU A 136 -6.80 -11.98 -26.56
N VAL A 137 -6.58 -13.28 -26.78
CA VAL A 137 -5.67 -13.76 -27.82
C VAL A 137 -6.55 -14.25 -28.95
N ALA A 138 -6.68 -13.41 -29.99
CA ALA A 138 -7.43 -13.70 -31.20
C ALA A 138 -6.92 -15.00 -31.84
N ALA A 139 -7.85 -15.90 -32.14
CA ALA A 139 -7.65 -17.04 -33.03
C ALA A 139 -7.96 -16.64 -34.48
#